data_AF-A0A9P1G392-F1
#
_entry.id   AF-A0A9P1G392-F1
#
_cell.length_a   1.000
_cell.length_b   1.000
_cell.length_c   1.000
_cell.angle_alpha   90.00
_cell.angle_beta   90.00
_cell.angle_gamma   90.00
#
_symmetry.space_group_name_H-M   'P 1'
#
loop_
_entity.id
_entity.type
_entity.pdbx_description
1 polymer ?
#
loop_
_entity_poly.entity_id
_entity_poly.type
_entity_poly.pdbx_seq_one_letter_code
_entity_poly.pdbx_strand_id
1 'polypeptide(L)'
;MWPFGLLLLNTVVLQASSCRDCGDPAIGSGLLQKKVHNAFDLQHPAREDLVLYGHIHMAKTGGSSLNGELALNYERICGLKGYSYDYFQAQERYKHNPVWIENHAYHRRLVVAPETMDEIGYEDCDFVSQEDHWYWWRQFASWKIRVELHLPCRDPIDHLLSNCNYANVIFNCEGDLVNEISRCLLYMDRFNNSLNGSRDFPNFNVKCFRSELTSKYIEYMGTRLQRKRFQSTYAFRPTNKARNKRYECLWQNESAKLQVENYLKELDYYKFCNKCIDSPDDLLAYWNQELLHSRSSSPGAQEHEAATFERLGQDLVLYGHIHMAKTGGSSLNGELALNYERICGSKGYSYDYFQAQERYKHNPVWIENHAYHRRLVVAPETMDEIGYEDCDFVSQEDHWYWWRQFASWKIRVELHLPCRDPIDHLLSNCNYANVIFNCEGDLVNEISRCLLYMDRFNNSLNGSRDFPNFNVKCFRSELTSKYIEYMGTRLQRKRFQSTYAFRPTNKARNKRYECLWQNESAKLQVENYLKELDYYKFCNKCIDSPDDLLADDVSLEGGDYSE
;
A
#
# COMPACT_ATOMS: atom_id res chain seq x y z
N MET A 1 -27.51 -46.15 -25.88
CA MET A 1 -28.36 -47.05 -25.07
C MET A 1 -28.51 -46.42 -23.69
N TRP A 2 -29.76 -46.24 -23.27
CA TRP A 2 -30.32 -45.63 -22.05
C TRP A 2 -29.90 -46.30 -20.71
N PRO A 3 -30.34 -45.83 -19.51
CA PRO A 3 -31.15 -44.63 -19.16
C PRO A 3 -30.52 -43.76 -18.03
N PHE A 4 -30.79 -42.46 -17.87
CA PHE A 4 -31.99 -41.75 -17.33
C PHE A 4 -32.46 -42.14 -15.92
N GLY A 5 -32.31 -41.21 -14.98
CA GLY A 5 -32.94 -41.22 -13.65
C GLY A 5 -33.24 -39.79 -13.18
N LEU A 6 -34.52 -39.41 -13.23
CA LEU A 6 -35.13 -38.20 -12.68
C LEU A 6 -35.03 -38.19 -11.14
N LEU A 7 -34.86 -37.01 -10.54
CA LEU A 7 -35.25 -36.78 -9.15
C LEU A 7 -35.97 -35.42 -9.03
N LEU A 8 -37.11 -35.47 -8.34
CA LEU A 8 -38.19 -34.50 -8.26
C LEU A 8 -37.95 -33.37 -7.25
N LEU A 9 -38.67 -32.28 -7.52
CA LEU A 9 -38.89 -31.06 -6.76
C LEU A 9 -39.29 -31.28 -5.28
N ASN A 10 -38.86 -30.34 -4.42
CA ASN A 10 -39.65 -29.91 -3.28
C ASN A 10 -39.72 -28.38 -3.26
N THR A 11 -40.89 -27.87 -3.64
CA THR A 11 -41.28 -26.46 -3.57
C THR A 11 -42.09 -26.28 -2.28
N VAL A 12 -41.60 -25.48 -1.35
CA VAL A 12 -42.39 -25.07 -0.17
C VAL A 12 -43.18 -23.82 -0.53
N VAL A 13 -44.49 -23.99 -0.60
CA VAL A 13 -45.49 -22.93 -0.66
C VAL A 13 -45.86 -22.55 0.77
N LEU A 14 -45.74 -21.28 1.14
CA LEU A 14 -46.42 -20.70 2.30
C LEU A 14 -47.21 -19.47 1.83
N GLN A 15 -48.53 -19.60 1.89
CA GLN A 15 -49.50 -18.51 1.69
C GLN A 15 -49.93 -17.93 3.04
N ALA A 16 -49.84 -16.60 3.07
CA ALA A 16 -50.77 -15.60 3.64
C ALA A 16 -51.22 -15.67 5.10
N SER A 17 -50.97 -14.54 5.79
CA SER A 17 -52.03 -13.87 6.55
C SER A 17 -51.83 -12.36 6.54
N SER A 18 -52.87 -11.65 6.10
CA SER A 18 -53.00 -10.20 6.09
C SER A 18 -53.20 -9.64 7.50
N CYS A 19 -52.55 -8.52 7.82
CA CYS A 19 -53.00 -7.63 8.88
C CYS A 19 -53.15 -6.22 8.29
N ARG A 20 -54.38 -5.72 8.27
CA ARG A 20 -54.73 -4.31 7.99
C ARG A 20 -54.72 -3.55 9.32
N ASP A 21 -54.30 -2.29 9.23
CA ASP A 21 -54.46 -1.21 10.21
C ASP A 21 -53.65 -1.30 11.51
N CYS A 22 -52.49 -0.64 11.53
CA CYS A 22 -51.98 0.17 12.65
C CYS A 22 -51.07 1.27 12.07
N GLY A 23 -51.36 2.53 12.39
CA GLY A 23 -50.75 3.71 11.77
C GLY A 23 -49.38 4.13 12.32
N ASP A 24 -48.67 4.85 11.44
CA ASP A 24 -47.77 6.01 11.64
C ASP A 24 -46.55 5.95 12.60
N PRO A 25 -45.52 6.81 12.37
CA PRO A 25 -44.17 6.31 12.12
C PRO A 25 -43.13 6.82 13.12
N ALA A 26 -42.19 5.97 13.53
CA ALA A 26 -40.87 6.36 14.03
C ALA A 26 -40.08 5.12 14.47
N ILE A 27 -39.35 4.47 13.56
CA ILE A 27 -38.24 3.58 13.97
C ILE A 27 -37.07 3.84 13.03
N GLY A 28 -36.00 4.35 13.63
CA GLY A 28 -34.80 4.78 12.96
C GLY A 28 -34.07 3.65 12.25
N SER A 29 -33.36 4.05 11.21
CA SER A 29 -32.29 3.29 10.58
C SER A 29 -31.26 2.89 11.62
N GLY A 30 -31.36 1.65 12.12
CA GLY A 30 -30.30 0.98 12.84
C GLY A 30 -29.10 0.79 11.91
N LEU A 31 -28.26 1.81 11.80
CA LEU A 31 -26.92 1.67 11.27
C LEU A 31 -26.17 0.72 12.21
N LEU A 32 -25.85 -0.46 11.70
CA LEU A 32 -24.88 -1.39 12.26
C LEU A 32 -23.47 -0.76 12.11
N GLN A 33 -23.20 0.33 12.82
CA GLN A 33 -21.83 0.75 13.11
C GLN A 33 -21.25 -0.29 14.06
N LYS A 34 -20.59 -1.30 13.48
CA LYS A 34 -19.70 -2.20 14.23
C LYS A 34 -18.68 -1.34 14.95
N LYS A 35 -18.85 -1.19 16.27
CA LYS A 35 -17.82 -0.72 17.19
C LYS A 35 -16.62 -1.68 17.14
N VAL A 36 -15.72 -1.44 16.21
CA VAL A 36 -14.30 -1.85 16.30
C VAL A 36 -13.49 -0.57 16.53
N HIS A 37 -13.86 0.18 17.57
CA HIS A 37 -13.06 1.28 18.08
C HIS A 37 -12.86 0.99 19.56
N ASN A 38 -11.74 0.33 19.88
CA ASN A 38 -11.05 0.33 21.19
C ASN A 38 -10.01 -0.80 21.20
N ALA A 39 -8.83 -0.57 20.63
CA ALA A 39 -7.60 -1.30 20.96
C ALA A 39 -6.37 -0.69 20.26
N PHE A 40 -6.09 0.59 20.45
CA PHE A 40 -4.79 1.15 20.03
C PHE A 40 -4.22 1.98 21.17
N ASP A 41 -3.74 1.30 22.21
CA ASP A 41 -2.87 1.90 23.22
C ASP A 41 -1.44 1.41 22.99
N LEU A 42 -0.89 1.77 21.83
CA LEU A 42 0.54 1.60 21.55
C LEU A 42 1.28 2.68 22.35
N GLN A 43 1.98 2.25 23.41
CA GLN A 43 2.90 3.08 24.20
C GLN A 43 4.19 3.37 23.41
N HIS A 44 4.08 4.13 22.32
CA HIS A 44 5.24 4.67 21.62
C HIS A 44 5.32 6.17 21.93
N PRO A 45 6.52 6.72 22.19
CA PRO A 45 6.66 8.16 22.37
C PRO A 45 6.14 8.84 21.10
N ALA A 46 5.06 9.62 21.24
CA ALA A 46 4.45 10.32 20.13
C ALA A 46 5.53 11.20 19.50
N ARG A 47 5.92 10.92 18.25
CA ARG A 47 6.62 11.92 17.44
C ARG A 47 5.62 13.04 17.19
N GLU A 48 5.71 14.11 17.97
CA GLU A 48 4.83 15.29 17.88
C GLU A 48 4.87 15.95 16.49
N ASP A 49 5.86 15.61 15.66
CA ASP A 49 6.05 16.16 14.31
C ASP A 49 5.31 15.40 13.19
N LEU A 50 4.61 14.31 13.49
CA LEU A 50 3.90 13.54 12.46
C LEU A 50 2.60 14.24 12.05
N VAL A 51 2.43 14.43 10.74
CA VAL A 51 1.27 15.07 10.12
C VAL A 51 0.66 14.11 9.10
N LEU A 52 -0.62 13.83 9.23
CA LEU A 52 -1.43 13.26 8.17
C LEU A 52 -2.04 14.39 7.35
N TYR A 53 -1.72 14.45 6.07
CA TYR A 53 -2.34 15.40 5.17
C TYR A 53 -3.63 14.81 4.61
N GLY A 54 -4.70 15.59 4.59
CA GLY A 54 -5.97 15.21 4.00
C GLY A 54 -6.36 16.17 2.89
N HIS A 55 -7.00 15.68 1.84
CA HIS A 55 -7.65 16.51 0.84
C HIS A 55 -9.15 16.27 0.89
N ILE A 56 -9.89 17.33 1.20
CA ILE A 56 -11.35 17.28 1.20
C ILE A 56 -11.81 17.40 -0.24
N HIS A 57 -12.26 16.28 -0.82
CA HIS A 57 -12.58 16.24 -2.24
C HIS A 57 -13.96 16.85 -2.51
N MET A 58 -14.02 18.16 -2.65
CA MET A 58 -15.23 18.85 -3.10
C MET A 58 -15.56 18.50 -4.55
N ALA A 59 -16.85 18.31 -4.85
CA ALA A 59 -17.28 17.99 -6.19
C ALA A 59 -16.76 19.04 -7.18
N LYS A 60 -16.15 18.59 -8.29
CA LYS A 60 -15.71 19.48 -9.37
C LYS A 60 -14.71 20.57 -8.97
N THR A 61 -13.83 20.30 -8.01
CA THR A 61 -12.66 21.15 -7.73
C THR A 61 -11.34 20.56 -8.24
N GLY A 62 -11.39 19.45 -8.98
CA GLY A 62 -10.21 18.80 -9.57
C GLY A 62 -9.57 17.71 -8.69
N GLY A 63 -10.19 17.35 -7.56
CA GLY A 63 -9.59 16.41 -6.61
C GLY A 63 -9.27 15.02 -7.16
N SER A 64 -10.03 14.49 -8.14
CA SER A 64 -9.67 13.22 -8.81
C SER A 64 -8.33 13.31 -9.57
N SER A 65 -8.08 14.42 -10.27
CA SER A 65 -6.83 14.63 -11.00
C SER A 65 -5.69 14.87 -10.04
N LEU A 66 -5.92 15.71 -9.03
CA LEU A 66 -4.95 15.96 -7.96
C LEU A 66 -4.52 14.67 -7.26
N ASN A 67 -5.48 13.84 -6.83
CA ASN A 67 -5.15 12.58 -6.17
C ASN A 67 -4.36 11.65 -7.10
N GLY A 68 -4.73 11.59 -8.38
CA GLY A 68 -4.01 10.78 -9.36
C GLY A 68 -2.59 11.29 -9.64
N GLU A 69 -2.39 12.60 -9.75
CA GLU A 69 -1.07 13.20 -9.92
C GLU A 69 -0.19 12.99 -8.68
N LEU A 70 -0.75 13.14 -7.47
CA LEU A 70 -0.01 12.85 -6.25
C LEU A 70 0.35 11.37 -6.16
N ALA A 71 -0.61 10.47 -6.41
CA ALA A 71 -0.40 9.02 -6.35
C ALA A 71 0.65 8.49 -7.34
N LEU A 72 0.86 9.17 -8.48
CA LEU A 72 1.88 8.78 -9.46
C LEU A 72 3.29 9.26 -9.12
N ASN A 73 3.42 10.29 -8.28
CA ASN A 73 4.68 10.98 -8.04
C ASN A 73 5.19 10.87 -6.60
N TYR A 74 4.30 10.53 -5.66
CA TYR A 74 4.58 10.46 -4.24
C TYR A 74 4.09 9.14 -3.65
N GLU A 75 4.78 8.70 -2.60
CA GLU A 75 4.47 7.49 -1.85
C GLU A 75 3.35 7.74 -0.85
N ARG A 76 2.73 6.66 -0.36
CA ARG A 76 1.76 6.69 0.74
C ARG A 76 0.56 7.62 0.50
N ILE A 77 0.10 7.69 -0.75
CA ILE A 77 -1.12 8.41 -1.13
C ILE A 77 -2.28 7.42 -1.13
N CYS A 78 -3.32 7.73 -0.39
CA CYS A 78 -4.49 6.87 -0.21
C CYS A 78 -5.74 7.66 -0.59
N GLY A 79 -6.69 7.04 -1.28
CA GLY A 79 -7.96 7.70 -1.56
C GLY A 79 -8.89 6.95 -2.47
N LEU A 80 -9.92 7.59 -3.00
CA LEU A 80 -10.87 6.97 -3.96
C LEU A 80 -10.20 6.41 -5.23
N LYS A 81 -8.94 6.77 -5.50
CA LYS A 81 -8.11 6.23 -6.58
C LYS A 81 -7.19 5.07 -6.13
N GLY A 82 -7.40 4.56 -4.92
CA GLY A 82 -6.69 3.44 -4.31
C GLY A 82 -5.48 3.90 -3.52
N TYR A 83 -4.60 2.95 -3.21
CA TYR A 83 -3.25 3.26 -2.77
C TYR A 83 -2.41 3.67 -3.99
N SER A 84 -1.45 4.56 -3.76
CA SER A 84 -0.51 5.03 -4.79
C SER A 84 0.21 3.91 -5.52
N TYR A 85 0.33 2.74 -4.89
CA TYR A 85 0.97 1.57 -5.46
C TYR A 85 0.13 0.96 -6.61
N ASP A 86 -1.12 0.62 -6.32
CA ASP A 86 -2.03 0.03 -7.31
C ASP A 86 -2.32 1.01 -8.45
N TYR A 87 -2.42 2.30 -8.10
CA TYR A 87 -2.74 3.35 -9.06
C TYR A 87 -1.65 3.57 -10.12
N PHE A 88 -0.37 3.46 -9.73
CA PHE A 88 0.76 3.63 -10.65
C PHE A 88 0.69 2.61 -11.78
N GLN A 89 0.60 1.33 -11.44
CA GLN A 89 0.53 0.26 -12.44
C GLN A 89 -0.73 0.33 -13.29
N ALA A 90 -1.88 0.68 -12.68
CA ALA A 90 -3.11 0.87 -13.42
C ALA A 90 -2.99 1.96 -14.50
N GLN A 91 -2.24 3.04 -14.22
CA GLN A 91 -2.00 4.10 -15.20
C GLN A 91 -0.98 3.72 -16.27
N GLU A 92 0.11 3.02 -15.93
CA GLU A 92 1.05 2.53 -16.95
C GLU A 92 0.35 1.57 -17.92
N ARG A 93 -0.49 0.66 -17.41
CA ARG A 93 -1.35 -0.18 -18.26
C ARG A 93 -2.31 0.63 -19.13
N TYR A 94 -2.91 1.69 -18.58
CA TYR A 94 -3.79 2.58 -19.35
C TYR A 94 -3.07 3.25 -20.52
N LYS A 95 -1.84 3.71 -20.31
CA LYS A 95 -1.03 4.33 -21.37
C LYS A 95 -0.72 3.36 -22.50
N HIS A 96 -0.45 2.09 -22.17
CA HIS A 96 -0.14 1.07 -23.16
C HIS A 96 -1.38 0.54 -23.89
N ASN A 97 -2.56 0.49 -23.23
CA ASN A 97 -3.79 -0.02 -23.85
C ASN A 97 -5.06 0.70 -23.36
N PRO A 98 -5.37 1.90 -23.91
CA PRO A 98 -6.56 2.66 -23.53
C PRO A 98 -7.88 1.91 -23.80
N VAL A 99 -7.96 1.20 -24.93
CA VAL A 99 -9.16 0.51 -25.41
C VAL A 99 -9.56 -0.66 -24.50
N TRP A 100 -8.59 -1.37 -23.92
CA TRP A 100 -8.88 -2.44 -22.97
C TRP A 100 -9.54 -1.88 -21.70
N ILE A 101 -9.09 -0.74 -21.19
CA ILE A 101 -9.63 -0.13 -19.98
C ILE A 101 -10.99 0.54 -20.19
N GLU A 102 -11.25 1.11 -21.37
CA GLU A 102 -12.59 1.64 -21.71
C GLU A 102 -13.65 0.53 -21.72
N ASN A 103 -13.31 -0.65 -22.24
CA ASN A 103 -14.22 -1.81 -22.28
C ASN A 103 -14.35 -2.54 -20.94
N HIS A 104 -13.36 -2.43 -20.05
CA HIS A 104 -13.42 -2.92 -18.67
C HIS A 104 -13.79 -1.80 -17.66
N ALA A 105 -14.33 -0.69 -18.20
CA ALA A 105 -14.84 0.52 -17.57
C ALA A 105 -14.74 0.51 -16.04
N TYR A 106 -13.67 1.10 -15.48
CA TYR A 106 -13.50 1.36 -14.04
C TYR A 106 -14.13 0.30 -13.13
N HIS A 107 -14.04 -0.99 -13.50
CA HIS A 107 -14.38 -2.01 -12.54
C HIS A 107 -13.50 -1.72 -11.33
N ARG A 108 -14.07 -1.82 -10.14
CA ARG A 108 -13.42 -1.73 -8.81
C ARG A 108 -12.21 -2.69 -8.63
N ARG A 109 -11.66 -3.21 -9.73
CA ARG A 109 -10.50 -4.09 -9.86
C ARG A 109 -9.20 -3.33 -10.14
N LEU A 110 -9.25 -2.14 -10.77
CA LEU A 110 -8.02 -1.35 -11.06
C LEU A 110 -7.62 -0.42 -9.91
N VAL A 111 -8.48 -0.30 -8.91
CA VAL A 111 -8.34 0.57 -7.76
C VAL A 111 -8.93 -0.19 -6.58
N VAL A 112 -8.24 -0.17 -5.44
CA VAL A 112 -8.73 -0.79 -4.20
C VAL A 112 -10.09 -0.18 -3.84
N ALA A 113 -11.10 -1.05 -3.70
CA ALA A 113 -12.45 -0.62 -3.37
C ALA A 113 -12.46 0.11 -2.01
N PRO A 114 -13.31 1.13 -1.79
CA PRO A 114 -13.37 1.84 -0.52
C PRO A 114 -13.55 0.92 0.68
N GLU A 115 -14.36 -0.13 0.54
CA GLU A 115 -14.58 -1.12 1.60
C GLU A 115 -13.29 -1.89 1.94
N THR A 116 -12.47 -2.17 0.92
CA THR A 116 -11.16 -2.80 1.09
C THR A 116 -10.16 -1.83 1.72
N MET A 117 -10.21 -0.54 1.36
CA MET A 117 -9.37 0.49 1.99
C MET A 117 -9.71 0.69 3.46
N ASP A 118 -10.99 0.79 3.81
CA ASP A 118 -11.42 0.89 5.21
C ASP A 118 -11.00 -0.37 6.01
N GLU A 119 -10.92 -1.53 5.35
CA GLU A 119 -10.38 -2.75 5.95
C GLU A 119 -8.85 -2.73 6.07
N ILE A 120 -8.11 -2.22 5.08
CA ILE A 120 -6.65 -2.09 5.12
C ILE A 120 -6.20 -0.98 6.07
N GLY A 121 -7.05 0.03 6.28
CA GLY A 121 -6.74 1.20 7.08
C GLY A 121 -5.88 2.25 6.35
N TYR A 122 -5.46 3.24 7.12
CA TYR A 122 -4.82 4.47 6.63
C TYR A 122 -3.50 4.77 7.35
N GLU A 123 -3.03 3.82 8.16
CA GLU A 123 -1.88 3.94 9.06
C GLU A 123 -0.60 4.25 8.29
N ASP A 124 -0.46 3.64 7.12
CA ASP A 124 0.67 3.80 6.19
C ASP A 124 0.43 4.92 5.15
N CYS A 125 -0.54 5.82 5.37
CA CYS A 125 -0.80 6.96 4.49
C CYS A 125 -0.15 8.24 5.02
N ASP A 126 0.51 9.01 4.15
CA ASP A 126 0.92 10.40 4.41
C ASP A 126 -0.12 11.39 3.90
N PHE A 127 -0.86 11.00 2.86
CA PHE A 127 -1.89 11.80 2.24
C PHE A 127 -3.16 10.97 2.03
N VAL A 128 -4.30 11.51 2.43
CA VAL A 128 -5.60 10.87 2.26
C VAL A 128 -6.53 11.78 1.45
N SER A 129 -7.16 11.25 0.40
CA SER A 129 -8.09 12.00 -0.46
C SER A 129 -9.35 11.18 -0.72
N GLN A 130 -10.42 11.50 0.00
CA GLN A 130 -11.66 10.72 -0.05
C GLN A 130 -12.87 11.54 -0.47
N GLU A 131 -13.78 10.90 -1.20
CA GLU A 131 -15.06 11.45 -1.67
C GLU A 131 -16.23 11.15 -0.73
N ASP A 132 -16.01 11.25 0.59
CA ASP A 132 -17.01 10.93 1.61
C ASP A 132 -17.49 12.20 2.33
N HIS A 133 -18.55 12.04 3.13
CA HIS A 133 -19.11 13.06 3.99
C HIS A 133 -18.08 13.55 5.03
N TRP A 134 -18.24 14.79 5.50
CA TRP A 134 -17.29 15.39 6.45
C TRP A 134 -17.07 14.55 7.71
N TYR A 135 -18.10 13.83 8.19
CA TYR A 135 -18.00 13.04 9.42
C TYR A 135 -17.15 11.77 9.27
N TRP A 136 -16.84 11.34 8.04
CA TRP A 136 -15.95 10.21 7.78
C TRP A 136 -14.56 10.43 8.40
N TRP A 137 -14.09 11.68 8.39
CA TRP A 137 -12.81 12.07 8.99
C TRP A 137 -12.72 11.81 10.50
N ARG A 138 -13.84 11.56 11.20
CA ARG A 138 -13.86 11.32 12.65
C ARG A 138 -13.00 10.14 13.07
N GLN A 139 -12.77 9.17 12.18
CA GLN A 139 -11.91 8.02 12.47
C GLN A 139 -10.45 8.39 12.78
N PHE A 140 -9.97 9.56 12.30
CA PHE A 140 -8.63 10.06 12.62
C PHE A 140 -8.60 10.97 13.86
N ALA A 141 -9.75 11.31 14.44
CA ALA A 141 -9.81 12.19 15.61
C ALA A 141 -9.22 11.56 16.88
N SER A 142 -9.20 10.23 16.96
CA SER A 142 -8.57 9.50 18.06
C SER A 142 -7.07 9.28 17.86
N TRP A 143 -6.51 9.66 16.70
CA TRP A 143 -5.09 9.45 16.42
C TRP A 143 -4.25 10.49 17.17
N LYS A 144 -3.14 10.04 17.77
CA LYS A 144 -2.19 10.90 18.47
C LYS A 144 -1.23 11.62 17.50
N ILE A 145 -1.73 12.03 16.32
CA ILE A 145 -0.99 12.80 15.31
C ILE A 145 -1.83 13.97 14.83
N ARG A 146 -1.18 14.99 14.26
CA ARG A 146 -1.87 16.15 13.68
C ARG A 146 -2.46 15.78 12.32
N VAL A 147 -3.70 16.22 12.06
CA VAL A 147 -4.35 16.07 10.76
C VAL A 147 -4.49 17.45 10.13
N GLU A 148 -3.87 17.65 8.96
CA GLU A 148 -3.97 18.90 8.21
C GLU A 148 -4.82 18.66 6.94
N LEU A 149 -6.06 19.16 6.96
CA LEU A 149 -6.98 19.02 5.83
C LEU A 149 -6.88 20.22 4.88
N HIS A 150 -6.78 19.94 3.60
CA HIS A 150 -6.64 20.93 2.54
C HIS A 150 -7.93 20.98 1.72
N LEU A 151 -8.63 22.11 1.79
CA LEU A 151 -9.87 22.37 1.09
C LEU A 151 -9.60 23.17 -0.20
N PRO A 152 -9.86 22.61 -1.39
CA PRO A 152 -9.73 23.36 -2.64
C PRO A 152 -10.88 24.35 -2.75
N CYS A 153 -10.58 25.64 -2.72
CA CYS A 153 -11.55 26.71 -2.88
C CYS A 153 -11.69 27.11 -4.35
N ARG A 154 -12.93 27.32 -4.78
CA ARG A 154 -13.28 27.72 -6.15
C ARG A 154 -14.27 28.87 -6.11
N ASP A 155 -14.22 29.73 -7.13
CA ASP A 155 -15.23 30.77 -7.34
C ASP A 155 -16.66 30.19 -7.25
N PRO A 156 -17.57 30.77 -6.44
CA PRO A 156 -18.89 30.18 -6.20
C PRO A 156 -19.73 29.97 -7.45
N ILE A 157 -19.75 30.95 -8.37
CA ILE A 157 -20.53 30.87 -9.60
C ILE A 157 -19.93 29.86 -10.57
N ASP A 158 -18.62 29.91 -10.76
CA ASP A 158 -17.92 28.97 -11.61
C ASP A 158 -18.03 27.53 -11.11
N HIS A 159 -18.00 27.32 -9.78
CA HIS A 159 -18.20 26.02 -9.15
C HIS A 159 -19.62 25.49 -9.34
N LEU A 160 -20.64 26.30 -9.02
CA LEU A 160 -22.05 25.92 -9.20
C LEU A 160 -22.35 25.49 -10.63
N LEU A 161 -21.94 26.28 -11.62
CA LEU A 161 -22.15 25.99 -13.04
C LEU A 161 -21.36 24.75 -13.51
N SER A 162 -20.21 24.46 -12.88
CA SER A 162 -19.46 23.23 -13.12
C SER A 162 -20.22 22.00 -12.64
N ASN A 163 -20.92 22.12 -11.50
CA ASN A 163 -21.78 21.06 -10.98
C ASN A 163 -23.05 20.91 -11.82
N CYS A 164 -23.70 22.00 -12.26
CA CYS A 164 -24.83 21.96 -13.19
C CYS A 164 -24.46 21.19 -14.47
N ASN A 165 -23.31 21.53 -15.08
CA ASN A 165 -22.83 20.88 -16.29
C ASN A 165 -22.60 19.37 -16.10
N TYR A 166 -22.10 18.96 -14.94
CA TYR A 166 -21.96 17.54 -14.62
C TYR A 166 -23.30 16.84 -14.44
N ALA A 167 -24.25 17.49 -13.77
CA ALA A 167 -25.62 16.99 -13.61
C ALA A 167 -26.45 17.05 -14.91
N ASN A 168 -25.90 17.57 -16.01
CA ASN A 168 -26.61 17.90 -17.25
C ASN A 168 -27.83 18.82 -17.03
N VAL A 169 -27.70 19.77 -16.11
CA VAL A 169 -28.72 20.79 -15.81
C VAL A 169 -28.35 22.11 -16.47
N ILE A 170 -29.31 22.74 -17.15
CA ILE A 170 -29.20 24.12 -17.63
C ILE A 170 -29.78 25.02 -16.53
N PHE A 171 -28.96 25.93 -16.00
CA PHE A 171 -29.36 26.85 -14.94
C PHE A 171 -30.26 27.97 -15.50
N ASN A 172 -31.44 28.17 -14.92
CA ASN A 172 -32.37 29.23 -15.34
C ASN A 172 -32.27 30.50 -14.46
N CYS A 173 -31.79 31.61 -15.02
CA CYS A 173 -31.64 32.87 -14.27
C CYS A 173 -32.94 33.68 -14.09
N GLU A 174 -34.05 33.28 -14.73
CA GLU A 174 -35.34 33.97 -14.62
C GLU A 174 -36.32 33.25 -13.67
N GLY A 175 -35.96 32.05 -13.19
CA GLY A 175 -36.79 31.24 -12.32
C GLY A 175 -36.57 31.50 -10.83
N ASP A 176 -37.06 30.57 -10.01
CA ASP A 176 -36.73 30.50 -8.58
C ASP A 176 -35.26 30.09 -8.41
N LEU A 177 -34.39 31.09 -8.19
CA LEU A 177 -32.95 30.91 -8.07
C LEU A 177 -32.56 29.91 -6.98
N VAL A 178 -33.30 29.84 -5.86
CA VAL A 178 -32.96 28.91 -4.76
C VAL A 178 -33.17 27.47 -5.22
N ASN A 179 -34.29 27.20 -5.90
CA ASN A 179 -34.57 25.90 -6.48
C ASN A 179 -33.54 25.54 -7.56
N GLU A 180 -33.18 26.47 -8.44
CA GLU A 180 -32.15 26.26 -9.47
C GLU A 180 -30.77 25.95 -8.88
N ILE A 181 -30.37 26.63 -7.80
CA ILE A 181 -29.14 26.34 -7.06
C ILE A 181 -29.18 24.90 -6.52
N SER A 182 -30.27 24.50 -5.87
CA SER A 182 -30.39 23.17 -5.26
C SER A 182 -30.23 22.02 -6.26
N ARG A 183 -30.72 22.20 -7.50
CA ARG A 183 -30.59 21.22 -8.60
C ARG A 183 -29.14 21.04 -9.07
N CYS A 184 -28.27 22.00 -8.75
CA CYS A 184 -26.87 21.98 -9.14
C CYS A 184 -25.90 21.73 -7.99
N LEU A 185 -26.30 21.85 -6.72
CA LEU A 185 -25.41 21.57 -5.59
C LEU A 185 -25.21 20.06 -5.44
N LEU A 186 -23.96 19.61 -5.60
CA LEU A 186 -23.57 18.21 -5.51
C LEU A 186 -22.60 18.01 -4.35
N TYR A 187 -22.95 17.11 -3.44
CA TYR A 187 -22.09 16.65 -2.35
C TYR A 187 -21.49 17.80 -1.50
N MET A 188 -22.32 18.79 -1.16
CA MET A 188 -21.90 19.94 -0.33
C MET A 188 -21.62 19.56 1.13
N ASP A 189 -22.05 18.37 1.53
CA ASP A 189 -21.87 17.74 2.84
C ASP A 189 -20.54 16.99 3.00
N ARG A 190 -19.62 17.10 2.03
CA ARG A 190 -18.23 16.64 2.17
C ARG A 190 -17.38 17.55 3.09
N PHE A 191 -17.85 18.76 3.36
CA PHE A 191 -17.19 19.72 4.26
C PHE A 191 -18.16 20.24 5.33
N ASN A 192 -17.62 20.48 6.53
CA ASN A 192 -18.30 21.19 7.60
C ASN A 192 -17.27 21.96 8.44
N ASN A 193 -17.64 23.15 8.92
CA ASN A 193 -16.75 23.99 9.73
C ASN A 193 -16.29 23.33 11.04
N SER A 194 -17.01 22.32 11.54
CA SER A 194 -16.59 21.53 12.72
C SER A 194 -15.29 20.75 12.52
N LEU A 195 -14.85 20.51 11.28
CA LEU A 195 -13.56 19.88 11.01
C LEU A 195 -12.37 20.72 11.48
N ASN A 196 -12.53 22.03 11.69
CA ASN A 196 -11.43 22.91 12.06
C ASN A 196 -11.31 23.08 13.58
N GLY A 197 -10.59 22.16 14.24
CA GLY A 197 -10.22 22.27 15.66
C GLY A 197 -11.40 22.23 16.65
N SER A 198 -12.54 21.65 16.28
CA SER A 198 -13.68 21.53 17.19
C SER A 198 -13.46 20.44 18.25
N ARG A 199 -14.38 20.34 19.22
CA ARG A 199 -14.35 19.30 20.25
C ARG A 199 -14.31 17.87 19.67
N ASP A 200 -14.95 17.65 18.53
CA ASP A 200 -15.00 16.34 17.86
C ASP A 200 -13.75 16.07 17.00
N PHE A 201 -12.94 17.10 16.73
CA PHE A 201 -11.75 17.04 15.87
C PHE A 201 -10.59 17.86 16.47
N PRO A 202 -10.15 17.52 17.70
CA PRO A 202 -9.20 18.36 18.44
C PRO A 202 -7.81 18.42 17.81
N ASN A 203 -7.44 17.42 17.00
CA ASN A 203 -6.15 17.31 16.33
C ASN A 203 -6.18 17.78 14.86
N PHE A 204 -7.29 18.40 14.41
CA PHE A 204 -7.47 18.82 13.03
C PHE A 204 -7.17 20.30 12.84
N ASN A 205 -6.52 20.62 11.72
CA ASN A 205 -6.40 21.97 11.19
C ASN A 205 -6.85 21.97 9.73
N VAL A 206 -7.78 22.86 9.36
CA VAL A 206 -8.24 23.00 7.97
C VAL A 206 -7.58 24.22 7.33
N LYS A 207 -6.94 24.01 6.19
CA LYS A 207 -6.34 25.02 5.34
C LYS A 207 -6.98 25.01 3.96
N CYS A 208 -6.74 26.03 3.16
CA CYS A 208 -7.29 26.12 1.82
C CYS A 208 -6.22 26.45 0.77
N PHE A 209 -6.61 26.26 -0.48
CA PHE A 209 -5.88 26.76 -1.63
C PHE A 209 -6.85 27.01 -2.78
N ARG A 210 -6.47 27.86 -3.72
CA ARG A 210 -7.26 28.09 -4.94
C ARG A 210 -7.17 26.89 -5.89
N SER A 211 -8.31 26.32 -6.28
CA SER A 211 -8.38 25.10 -7.11
C SER A 211 -7.73 25.26 -8.49
N GLU A 212 -7.75 26.47 -9.06
CA GLU A 212 -7.07 26.83 -10.30
C GLU A 212 -5.54 26.78 -10.20
N LEU A 213 -4.99 26.76 -8.98
CA LEU A 213 -3.56 26.64 -8.69
C LEU A 213 -3.16 25.21 -8.30
N THR A 214 -3.88 24.19 -8.77
CA THR A 214 -3.61 22.77 -8.45
C THR A 214 -2.15 22.38 -8.70
N SER A 215 -1.54 22.80 -9.81
CA SER A 215 -0.12 22.50 -10.08
C SER A 215 0.82 23.07 -9.03
N LYS A 216 0.54 24.30 -8.54
CA LYS A 216 1.30 24.88 -7.43
C LYS A 216 1.05 24.12 -6.14
N TYR A 217 -0.19 23.75 -5.84
CA TYR A 217 -0.47 22.90 -4.71
C TYR A 217 0.27 21.54 -4.76
N ILE A 218 0.45 20.93 -5.94
CA ILE A 218 1.25 19.71 -6.07
C ILE A 218 2.73 19.97 -5.77
N GLU A 219 3.29 21.07 -6.26
CA GLU A 219 4.63 21.50 -5.83
C GLU A 219 4.69 21.65 -4.29
N TYR A 220 3.63 22.20 -3.66
CA TYR A 220 3.56 22.47 -2.20
C TYR A 220 3.68 21.16 -1.44
N MET A 221 2.86 20.19 -1.86
CA MET A 221 2.86 18.85 -1.31
C MET A 221 4.17 18.13 -1.61
N GLY A 222 4.83 18.45 -2.73
CA GLY A 222 6.09 17.84 -3.11
C GLY A 222 7.29 18.16 -2.21
N THR A 223 7.17 19.17 -1.33
CA THR A 223 8.15 19.45 -0.28
C THR A 223 7.84 18.74 1.04
N ARG A 224 6.68 18.07 1.13
CA ARG A 224 6.15 17.43 2.35
C ARG A 224 5.98 15.92 2.21
N LEU A 225 5.71 15.46 1.00
CA LEU A 225 5.49 14.06 0.67
C LEU A 225 6.77 13.43 0.14
N GLN A 226 6.96 12.17 0.48
CA GLN A 226 8.05 11.37 -0.04
C GLN A 226 7.82 11.10 -1.53
N ARG A 227 8.79 11.46 -2.39
CA ARG A 227 8.72 11.17 -3.82
C ARG A 227 8.90 9.69 -4.08
N LYS A 228 8.15 9.15 -5.04
CA LYS A 228 8.34 7.78 -5.53
C LYS A 228 9.68 7.63 -6.23
N ARG A 229 10.24 6.43 -6.13
CA ARG A 229 11.41 5.99 -6.91
C ARG A 229 11.14 6.06 -8.42
N PHE A 230 9.96 5.60 -8.83
CA PHE A 230 9.51 5.65 -10.21
C PHE A 230 8.33 6.60 -10.33
N GLN A 231 8.49 7.63 -11.15
CA GLN A 231 7.49 8.66 -11.39
C GLN A 231 6.82 8.47 -12.74
N SER A 232 5.60 8.95 -12.84
CA SER A 232 4.79 8.80 -14.04
C SER A 232 3.91 10.03 -14.26
N THR A 233 3.56 10.26 -15.52
CA THR A 233 2.64 11.33 -15.92
C THR A 233 1.19 10.90 -15.81
N TYR A 234 0.36 11.79 -15.26
CA TYR A 234 -1.07 11.55 -15.16
C TYR A 234 -1.74 11.63 -16.53
N ALA A 235 -2.41 10.54 -16.93
CA ALA A 235 -3.25 10.54 -18.11
C ALA A 235 -4.59 11.21 -17.79
N PHE A 236 -4.71 12.51 -18.11
CA PHE A 236 -5.90 13.31 -17.82
C PHE A 236 -7.15 12.76 -18.50
N ARG A 237 -8.26 12.73 -17.74
CA ARG A 237 -9.58 12.32 -18.23
C ARG A 237 -10.60 13.40 -17.91
N PRO A 238 -11.19 14.06 -18.93
CA PRO A 238 -12.21 15.07 -18.68
C PRO A 238 -13.47 14.40 -18.08
N THR A 239 -13.91 14.88 -16.91
CA THR A 239 -15.14 14.40 -16.25
C THR A 239 -16.37 15.25 -16.60
N ASN A 240 -16.18 16.32 -17.36
CA ASN A 240 -17.18 17.32 -17.72
C ASN A 240 -17.11 17.62 -19.22
N LYS A 241 -18.26 17.98 -19.80
CA LYS A 241 -18.31 18.62 -21.12
C LYS A 241 -17.64 20.00 -21.05
N ALA A 242 -17.03 20.45 -22.13
CA ALA A 242 -16.49 21.80 -22.23
C ALA A 242 -17.60 22.83 -22.04
N ARG A 243 -17.40 23.75 -21.10
CA ARG A 243 -18.34 24.83 -20.80
C ARG A 243 -18.09 26.04 -21.68
N ASN A 244 -19.15 26.75 -22.04
CA ASN A 244 -19.03 28.02 -22.76
C ASN A 244 -19.62 29.14 -21.91
N LYS A 245 -18.74 29.81 -21.15
CA LYS A 245 -19.11 30.91 -20.24
C LYS A 245 -19.86 32.05 -20.93
N ARG A 246 -19.67 32.25 -22.24
CA ARG A 246 -20.38 33.28 -23.00
C ARG A 246 -21.90 33.06 -23.03
N TYR A 247 -22.35 31.82 -22.93
CA TYR A 247 -23.77 31.45 -23.05
C TYR A 247 -24.42 31.05 -21.72
N GLU A 248 -23.69 31.05 -20.61
CA GLU A 248 -24.26 30.75 -19.31
C GLU A 248 -24.88 32.03 -18.72
N CYS A 249 -26.17 31.99 -18.37
CA CYS A 249 -26.94 33.19 -18.06
C CYS A 249 -26.41 33.99 -16.85
N LEU A 250 -25.77 33.34 -15.88
CA LEU A 250 -25.22 34.01 -14.69
C LEU A 250 -24.05 34.95 -15.02
N TRP A 251 -23.34 34.76 -16.14
CA TRP A 251 -22.32 35.72 -16.57
C TRP A 251 -22.90 36.91 -17.35
N GLN A 252 -24.18 36.85 -17.73
CA GLN A 252 -24.87 37.89 -18.49
C GLN A 252 -25.86 38.69 -17.63
N ASN A 253 -26.32 38.13 -16.51
CA ASN A 253 -27.29 38.75 -15.61
C ASN A 253 -26.66 38.99 -14.22
N GLU A 254 -26.15 40.21 -14.01
CA GLU A 254 -25.45 40.60 -12.77
C GLU A 254 -26.36 40.54 -11.53
N SER A 255 -27.66 40.83 -11.68
CA SER A 255 -28.60 40.77 -10.55
C SER A 255 -28.81 39.33 -10.06
N ALA A 256 -29.04 38.39 -10.98
CA ALA A 256 -29.16 36.97 -10.65
C ALA A 256 -27.84 36.43 -10.08
N LYS A 257 -26.71 36.79 -10.70
CA LYS A 257 -25.37 36.42 -10.22
C LYS A 257 -25.15 36.84 -8.77
N LEU A 258 -25.42 38.10 -8.41
CA LEU A 258 -25.24 38.59 -7.05
C LEU A 258 -26.14 37.88 -6.03
N GLN A 259 -27.40 37.58 -6.41
CA GLN A 259 -28.32 36.83 -5.56
C GLN A 259 -27.81 35.40 -5.31
N VAL A 260 -27.34 34.72 -6.36
CA VAL A 260 -26.75 33.38 -6.26
C VAL A 260 -25.47 33.42 -5.42
N GLU A 261 -24.57 34.36 -5.65
CA GLU A 261 -23.34 34.51 -4.86
C GLU A 261 -23.63 34.71 -3.37
N ASN A 262 -24.60 35.56 -3.03
CA ASN A 262 -24.99 35.81 -1.64
C ASN A 262 -25.57 34.55 -0.99
N TYR A 263 -26.41 33.80 -1.72
CA TYR A 263 -26.92 32.53 -1.22
C TYR A 263 -25.81 31.51 -0.99
N LEU A 264 -24.89 31.36 -1.94
CA LEU A 264 -23.79 30.39 -1.84
C LEU A 264 -22.85 30.73 -0.66
N LYS A 265 -22.56 32.01 -0.41
CA LYS A 265 -21.70 32.47 0.70
C LYS A 265 -22.20 32.04 2.10
N GLU A 266 -23.48 31.71 2.25
CA GLU A 266 -24.03 31.20 3.51
C GLU A 266 -23.76 29.71 3.74
N LEU A 267 -23.37 28.95 2.71
CA LEU A 267 -23.00 27.55 2.85
C LEU A 267 -21.60 27.42 3.47
N ASP A 268 -21.43 26.46 4.38
CA ASP A 268 -20.19 26.26 5.16
C ASP A 268 -18.91 26.29 4.31
N TYR A 269 -18.91 25.59 3.18
CA TYR A 269 -17.78 25.53 2.25
C TYR A 269 -17.37 26.92 1.72
N TYR A 270 -18.31 27.68 1.16
CA TYR A 270 -18.00 29.00 0.60
C TYR A 270 -17.70 30.02 1.69
N LYS A 271 -18.40 29.93 2.83
CA LYS A 271 -18.14 30.77 4.02
C LYS A 271 -16.72 30.58 4.54
N PHE A 272 -16.24 29.33 4.60
CA PHE A 272 -14.86 29.02 4.97
C PHE A 272 -13.89 29.55 3.91
N CYS A 273 -14.11 29.23 2.63
CA CYS A 273 -13.23 29.65 1.54
C CYS A 273 -13.06 31.17 1.46
N ASN A 274 -14.12 31.94 1.64
CA ASN A 274 -14.08 33.40 1.64
C ASN A 274 -13.26 33.99 2.80
N LYS A 275 -13.15 33.28 3.93
CA LYS A 275 -12.32 33.68 5.07
C LYS A 275 -10.88 33.20 4.95
N CYS A 276 -10.70 32.02 4.38
CA CYS A 276 -9.40 31.34 4.36
C CYS A 276 -8.50 31.86 3.22
N ILE A 277 -9.05 32.15 2.05
CA ILE A 277 -8.28 32.68 0.92
C ILE A 277 -7.64 34.03 1.30
N ASP A 278 -6.36 34.19 0.96
CA ASP A 278 -5.52 35.34 1.31
C ASP A 278 -5.27 35.51 2.83
N SER A 279 -5.61 34.51 3.64
CA SER A 279 -5.27 34.42 5.08
C SER A 279 -3.99 33.59 5.32
N PRO A 280 -3.48 33.50 6.55
CA PRO A 280 -2.38 32.59 6.89
C PRO A 280 -2.68 31.10 6.63
N ASP A 281 -3.96 30.71 6.54
CA ASP A 281 -4.39 29.35 6.25
C ASP A 281 -4.53 29.09 4.73
N ASP A 282 -4.32 30.10 3.88
CA ASP A 282 -4.15 29.92 2.43
C ASP A 282 -2.73 29.42 2.15
N LEU A 283 -2.64 28.14 1.79
CA LEU A 283 -1.40 27.43 1.53
C LEU A 283 -0.52 28.09 0.46
N LEU A 284 -1.13 28.87 -0.44
CA LEU A 284 -0.45 29.44 -1.61
C LEU A 284 -0.35 30.97 -1.56
N ALA A 285 -0.84 31.63 -0.51
CA ALA A 285 -0.81 33.10 -0.40
C ALA A 285 0.62 33.65 -0.46
N TYR A 286 1.55 33.04 0.29
CA TYR A 286 2.96 33.46 0.32
C TYR A 286 3.76 33.01 -0.90
N TRP A 287 3.33 31.93 -1.56
CA TRP A 287 4.13 31.35 -2.61
C TRP A 287 4.19 32.21 -3.88
N ASN A 288 3.13 32.99 -4.10
CA ASN A 288 3.09 33.99 -5.16
C ASN A 288 4.10 35.14 -4.92
N GLN A 289 4.52 35.40 -3.67
CA GLN A 289 5.48 36.46 -3.36
C GLN A 289 6.94 36.00 -3.50
N GLU A 290 7.27 34.77 -3.12
CA GLU A 290 8.63 34.22 -3.25
C GLU A 290 9.05 33.95 -4.70
N LEU A 291 8.13 33.47 -5.55
CA LEU A 291 8.42 33.23 -6.98
C LEU A 291 8.68 34.54 -7.76
N LEU A 292 8.13 35.66 -7.31
CA LEU A 292 8.43 36.98 -7.87
C LEU A 292 9.85 37.45 -7.49
N HIS A 293 10.41 36.97 -6.39
CA HIS A 293 11.76 37.30 -5.94
C HIS A 293 12.82 36.30 -6.42
N SER A 294 12.47 35.03 -6.66
CA SER A 294 13.43 33.99 -7.08
C SER A 294 13.65 33.88 -8.59
N ARG A 295 12.82 34.52 -9.41
CA ARG A 295 12.96 34.58 -10.89
C ARG A 295 14.16 35.40 -11.40
N SER A 296 15.04 35.90 -10.53
CA SER A 296 16.33 36.48 -10.93
C SER A 296 17.49 35.46 -10.96
N SER A 297 17.21 34.15 -10.90
CA SER A 297 18.24 33.10 -10.90
C SER A 297 18.18 32.21 -12.15
N SER A 298 19.38 31.89 -12.64
CA SER A 298 19.75 31.59 -14.02
C SER A 298 19.12 30.36 -14.70
N PRO A 299 19.11 30.28 -16.05
CA PRO A 299 18.54 29.18 -16.85
C PRO A 299 19.13 27.77 -16.67
N GLY A 300 20.03 27.54 -15.70
CA GLY A 300 20.77 26.28 -15.53
C GLY A 300 20.12 25.23 -14.63
N ALA A 301 18.95 25.51 -14.03
CA ALA A 301 18.35 24.62 -13.02
C ALA A 301 17.74 23.33 -13.60
N GLN A 302 17.23 23.35 -14.83
CA GLN A 302 16.57 22.17 -15.43
C GLN A 302 17.56 21.06 -15.85
N GLU A 303 18.77 21.41 -16.31
CA GLU A 303 19.79 20.40 -16.66
C GLU A 303 20.39 19.73 -15.41
N HIS A 304 20.45 20.45 -14.28
CA HIS A 304 20.90 19.89 -13.01
C HIS A 304 19.93 18.86 -12.43
N GLU A 305 18.61 19.01 -12.60
CA GLU A 305 17.63 18.07 -12.05
C GLU A 305 17.67 16.72 -12.77
N ALA A 306 17.82 16.72 -14.10
CA ALA A 306 17.97 15.49 -14.89
C ALA A 306 19.28 14.73 -14.56
N ALA A 307 20.40 15.45 -14.40
CA ALA A 307 21.68 14.86 -14.02
C ALA A 307 21.70 14.34 -12.57
N THR A 308 20.91 14.96 -11.68
CA THR A 308 20.76 14.52 -10.28
C THR A 308 19.97 13.22 -10.22
N PHE A 309 18.94 13.05 -11.05
CA PHE A 309 18.15 11.81 -11.09
C PHE A 309 18.97 10.61 -11.60
N GLU A 310 19.85 10.82 -12.59
CA GLU A 310 20.73 9.77 -13.10
C GLU A 310 21.81 9.35 -12.08
N ARG A 311 22.28 10.27 -11.22
CA ARG A 311 23.14 9.94 -10.08
C ARG A 311 22.40 9.26 -8.94
N LEU A 312 21.19 9.71 -8.59
CA LEU A 312 20.39 9.08 -7.52
C LEU A 312 20.04 7.63 -7.83
N GLY A 313 19.87 7.28 -9.12
CA GLY A 313 19.69 5.90 -9.57
C GLY A 313 20.82 4.94 -9.18
N GLN A 314 22.06 5.44 -9.09
CA GLN A 314 23.24 4.61 -8.77
C GLN A 314 23.36 4.26 -7.28
N ASP A 315 22.78 5.09 -6.40
CA ASP A 315 22.80 4.87 -4.95
C ASP A 315 21.60 4.04 -4.46
N LEU A 316 20.59 3.82 -5.31
CA LEU A 316 19.43 3.01 -4.99
C LEU A 316 19.75 1.52 -5.02
N VAL A 317 19.37 0.85 -3.94
CA VAL A 317 19.54 -0.59 -3.76
C VAL A 317 18.17 -1.22 -3.56
N LEU A 318 17.84 -2.20 -4.39
CA LEU A 318 16.77 -3.14 -4.11
C LEU A 318 17.37 -4.31 -3.32
N TYR A 319 16.90 -4.50 -2.10
CA TYR A 319 17.27 -5.67 -1.32
C TYR A 319 16.34 -6.82 -1.68
N GLY A 320 16.91 -7.97 -1.99
CA GLY A 320 16.14 -9.20 -2.21
C GLY A 320 16.48 -10.22 -1.14
N HIS A 321 15.50 -10.98 -0.69
CA HIS A 321 15.73 -12.17 0.14
C HIS A 321 15.33 -13.40 -0.66
N ILE A 322 16.31 -14.26 -0.92
CA ILE A 322 16.09 -15.52 -1.63
C ILE A 322 15.44 -16.48 -0.65
N HIS A 323 14.13 -16.68 -0.80
CA HIS A 323 13.34 -17.45 0.15
C HIS A 323 13.54 -18.96 -0.04
N MET A 324 14.67 -19.47 0.45
CA MET A 324 14.93 -20.91 0.48
C MET A 324 13.92 -21.64 1.36
N ALA A 325 13.53 -22.84 0.95
CA ALA A 325 12.59 -23.65 1.72
C ALA A 325 13.17 -23.89 3.13
N LYS A 326 12.36 -23.69 4.17
CA LYS A 326 12.73 -24.01 5.56
C LYS A 326 13.96 -23.28 6.10
N THR A 327 14.22 -22.06 5.68
CA THR A 327 15.21 -21.18 6.31
C THR A 327 14.60 -20.06 7.15
N GLY A 328 13.29 -20.12 7.45
CA GLY A 328 12.59 -19.10 8.25
C GLY A 328 12.10 -17.89 7.44
N GLY A 329 12.23 -17.93 6.11
CA GLY A 329 11.92 -16.80 5.23
C GLY A 329 10.51 -16.21 5.37
N SER A 330 9.51 -17.02 5.72
CA SER A 330 8.14 -16.55 5.87
C SER A 330 7.96 -15.68 7.12
N SER A 331 8.62 -16.05 8.22
CA SER A 331 8.64 -15.26 9.45
C SER A 331 9.42 -13.98 9.23
N LEU A 332 10.59 -14.08 8.58
CA LEU A 332 11.42 -12.93 8.25
C LEU A 332 10.66 -11.90 7.40
N ASN A 333 10.02 -12.33 6.31
CA ASN A 333 9.25 -11.42 5.45
C ASN A 333 8.09 -10.77 6.23
N GLY A 334 7.35 -11.56 7.02
CA GLY A 334 6.25 -11.03 7.82
C GLY A 334 6.70 -10.03 8.89
N GLU A 335 7.82 -10.30 9.56
CA GLU A 335 8.37 -9.39 10.57
C GLU A 335 8.89 -8.08 9.96
N LEU A 336 9.52 -8.16 8.79
CA LEU A 336 9.91 -6.97 8.04
C LEU A 336 8.69 -6.18 7.57
N ALA A 337 7.71 -6.84 6.94
CA ALA A 337 6.49 -6.20 6.43
C ALA A 337 5.64 -5.53 7.52
N LEU A 338 5.73 -6.02 8.76
CA LEU A 338 5.04 -5.47 9.92
C LEU A 338 5.67 -4.18 10.45
N ASN A 339 6.98 -4.00 10.26
CA ASN A 339 7.76 -2.95 10.92
C ASN A 339 8.41 -1.94 9.97
N TYR A 340 8.51 -2.29 8.69
CA TYR A 340 9.16 -1.48 7.66
C TYR A 340 8.23 -1.25 6.47
N GLU A 341 8.45 -0.13 5.81
CA GLU A 341 7.74 0.28 4.60
C GLU A 341 8.31 -0.44 3.37
N ARG A 342 7.51 -0.49 2.30
CA ARG A 342 7.96 -0.97 0.97
C ARG A 342 8.54 -2.38 0.99
N ILE A 343 7.95 -3.25 1.80
CA ILE A 343 8.28 -4.69 1.85
C ILE A 343 7.28 -5.43 0.99
N CYS A 344 7.80 -6.24 0.06
CA CYS A 344 6.99 -6.93 -0.93
C CYS A 344 7.29 -8.43 -0.91
N GLY A 345 6.25 -9.26 -1.04
CA GLY A 345 6.42 -10.70 -1.20
C GLY A 345 5.20 -11.54 -0.84
N SER A 346 5.39 -12.85 -0.92
CA SER A 346 4.32 -13.84 -0.75
C SER A 346 3.65 -13.83 0.63
N LYS A 347 4.25 -13.20 1.65
CA LYS A 347 3.67 -13.11 3.00
C LYS A 347 3.07 -11.74 3.28
N GLY A 348 2.66 -11.01 2.24
CA GLY A 348 2.02 -9.71 2.36
C GLY A 348 2.90 -8.60 1.82
N TYR A 349 2.25 -7.58 1.27
CA TYR A 349 2.86 -6.27 1.11
C TYR A 349 2.73 -5.53 2.44
N SER A 350 3.73 -4.72 2.77
CA SER A 350 3.74 -3.99 4.05
C SER A 350 2.42 -3.28 4.32
N TYR A 351 1.79 -2.66 3.32
CA TYR A 351 0.59 -1.84 3.49
C TYR A 351 -0.66 -2.58 4.04
N ASP A 352 -0.87 -3.87 3.72
CA ASP A 352 -2.02 -4.66 4.22
C ASP A 352 -1.60 -5.56 5.40
N TYR A 353 -0.32 -5.93 5.46
CA TYR A 353 0.16 -6.94 6.41
C TYR A 353 -0.02 -6.52 7.87
N PHE A 354 0.11 -5.23 8.18
CA PHE A 354 -0.02 -4.71 9.54
C PHE A 354 -1.41 -4.99 10.13
N GLN A 355 -2.47 -4.51 9.46
CA GLN A 355 -3.83 -4.77 9.91
C GLN A 355 -4.16 -6.25 9.85
N ALA A 356 -3.60 -6.96 8.87
CA ALA A 356 -3.78 -8.39 8.74
C ALA A 356 -3.33 -9.12 10.02
N GLN A 357 -2.24 -8.65 10.62
CA GLN A 357 -1.69 -9.20 11.85
C GLN A 357 -2.39 -8.74 13.13
N GLU A 358 -2.77 -7.48 13.24
CA GLU A 358 -3.46 -6.97 14.43
C GLU A 358 -4.79 -7.70 14.65
N ARG A 359 -5.57 -7.90 13.58
CA ARG A 359 -6.79 -8.69 13.67
C ARG A 359 -6.53 -10.15 14.05
N TYR A 360 -5.43 -10.74 13.58
CA TYR A 360 -5.05 -12.11 13.97
C TYR A 360 -4.76 -12.23 15.45
N LYS A 361 -4.06 -11.26 16.04
CA LYS A 361 -3.81 -11.24 17.49
C LYS A 361 -5.10 -11.16 18.30
N HIS A 362 -6.08 -10.40 17.82
CA HIS A 362 -7.36 -10.25 18.50
C HIS A 362 -8.32 -11.41 18.26
N ASN A 363 -8.26 -12.08 17.11
CA ASN A 363 -9.17 -13.18 16.78
C ASN A 363 -8.52 -14.22 15.83
N PRO A 364 -7.75 -15.19 16.37
CA PRO A 364 -7.11 -16.22 15.57
C PRO A 364 -8.09 -17.13 14.81
N VAL A 365 -9.24 -17.44 15.43
CA VAL A 365 -10.24 -18.41 14.92
C VAL A 365 -10.99 -17.91 13.69
N TRP A 366 -11.17 -16.58 13.58
CA TRP A 366 -11.90 -15.99 12.46
C TRP A 366 -11.16 -16.14 11.11
N ILE A 367 -9.84 -16.26 11.14
CA ILE A 367 -8.98 -16.21 9.96
C ILE A 367 -8.93 -17.53 9.20
N GLU A 368 -9.00 -18.67 9.90
CA GLU A 368 -8.97 -20.00 9.27
C GLU A 368 -10.16 -20.25 8.33
N ASN A 369 -11.27 -19.53 8.52
CA ASN A 369 -12.53 -19.75 7.80
C ASN A 369 -12.84 -18.71 6.70
N HIS A 370 -12.01 -17.67 6.51
CA HIS A 370 -12.33 -16.56 5.59
C HIS A 370 -11.30 -16.37 4.47
N ALA A 371 -11.73 -15.71 3.40
CA ALA A 371 -10.91 -15.22 2.28
C ALA A 371 -9.70 -14.37 2.71
N TYR A 372 -9.63 -14.03 3.99
CA TYR A 372 -8.55 -13.35 4.69
C TYR A 372 -7.18 -14.03 4.63
N HIS A 373 -7.11 -15.37 4.53
CA HIS A 373 -5.85 -16.06 4.26
C HIS A 373 -5.15 -15.55 2.98
N ARG A 374 -5.92 -14.98 2.02
CA ARG A 374 -5.41 -14.36 0.79
C ARG A 374 -4.83 -12.95 0.99
N ARG A 375 -4.92 -12.36 2.19
CA ARG A 375 -4.31 -11.04 2.49
C ARG A 375 -3.00 -11.16 3.26
N LEU A 376 -2.90 -12.19 4.11
CA LEU A 376 -1.63 -12.60 4.70
C LEU A 376 -0.68 -13.24 3.67
N VAL A 377 -1.24 -13.68 2.54
CA VAL A 377 -0.50 -14.26 1.42
C VAL A 377 -1.03 -13.65 0.12
N VAL A 378 -0.22 -12.79 -0.51
CA VAL A 378 -0.60 -12.20 -1.80
C VAL A 378 -0.27 -13.22 -2.90
N ALA A 379 -1.24 -13.48 -3.76
CA ALA A 379 -1.07 -14.40 -4.88
C ALA A 379 -0.04 -13.80 -5.89
N PRO A 380 0.83 -14.62 -6.49
CA PRO A 380 1.82 -14.15 -7.47
C PRO A 380 1.25 -13.24 -8.56
N GLU A 381 0.08 -13.58 -9.10
CA GLU A 381 -0.56 -12.79 -10.15
C GLU A 381 -0.95 -11.40 -9.67
N THR A 382 -1.35 -11.27 -8.41
CA THR A 382 -1.65 -9.97 -7.79
C THR A 382 -0.37 -9.18 -7.54
N MET A 383 0.72 -9.85 -7.15
CA MET A 383 2.01 -9.17 -6.97
C MET A 383 2.56 -8.65 -8.29
N ASP A 384 2.50 -9.46 -9.35
CA ASP A 384 2.88 -9.05 -10.71
C ASP A 384 1.96 -7.94 -11.24
N GLU A 385 0.68 -7.92 -10.85
CA GLU A 385 -0.24 -6.83 -11.17
C GLU A 385 0.09 -5.52 -10.44
N ILE A 386 0.49 -5.60 -9.16
CA ILE A 386 0.87 -4.46 -8.31
C ILE A 386 2.27 -3.94 -8.67
N GLY A 387 3.17 -4.82 -9.12
CA GLY A 387 4.56 -4.51 -9.42
C GLY A 387 5.46 -4.47 -8.19
N TYR A 388 6.70 -4.04 -8.42
CA TYR A 388 7.80 -4.03 -7.45
C TYR A 388 8.59 -2.71 -7.39
N GLU A 389 8.14 -1.71 -8.14
CA GLU A 389 8.82 -0.44 -8.40
C GLU A 389 9.03 0.36 -7.11
N ASP A 390 8.09 0.25 -6.20
CA ASP A 390 8.07 0.97 -4.93
C ASP A 390 8.41 0.00 -3.77
N CYS A 391 9.18 -1.06 -4.05
CA CYS A 391 9.73 -1.97 -3.03
C CYS A 391 11.18 -1.58 -2.69
N ASP A 392 11.51 -1.57 -1.41
CA ASP A 392 12.90 -1.54 -0.93
C ASP A 392 13.41 -2.96 -0.64
N PHE A 393 12.49 -3.85 -0.28
CA PHE A 393 12.80 -5.24 0.03
C PHE A 393 11.81 -6.18 -0.65
N VAL A 394 12.32 -7.22 -1.31
CA VAL A 394 11.52 -8.25 -1.97
C VAL A 394 11.87 -9.61 -1.41
N SER A 395 10.90 -10.35 -0.90
CA SER A 395 11.07 -11.74 -0.46
C SER A 395 10.05 -12.65 -1.14
N GLN A 396 10.47 -13.28 -2.22
CA GLN A 396 9.59 -14.08 -3.07
C GLN A 396 9.94 -15.57 -3.04
N GLU A 397 8.91 -16.41 -3.00
CA GLU A 397 9.01 -17.88 -3.02
C GLU A 397 9.00 -18.45 -4.44
N ASP A 398 9.94 -18.02 -5.29
CA ASP A 398 9.99 -18.41 -6.71
C ASP A 398 11.37 -18.93 -7.12
N HIS A 399 11.44 -19.51 -8.31
CA HIS A 399 12.65 -20.01 -8.94
C HIS A 399 13.68 -18.89 -9.16
N TRP A 400 14.96 -19.24 -9.20
CA TRP A 400 16.04 -18.24 -9.32
C TRP A 400 15.89 -17.33 -10.56
N TYR A 401 15.35 -17.85 -11.67
CA TYR A 401 15.23 -17.09 -12.91
C TYR A 401 14.14 -16.01 -12.86
N TRP A 402 13.23 -16.05 -11.87
CA TRP A 402 12.21 -15.03 -11.65
C TRP A 402 12.85 -13.65 -11.43
N TRP A 403 14.01 -13.61 -10.75
CA TRP A 403 14.77 -12.38 -10.51
C TRP A 403 15.23 -11.65 -11.78
N ARG A 404 15.20 -12.31 -12.95
CA ARG A 404 15.64 -11.73 -14.23
C ARG A 404 14.87 -10.44 -14.59
N GLN A 405 13.65 -10.28 -14.10
CA GLN A 405 12.87 -9.07 -14.36
C GLN A 405 13.52 -7.78 -13.81
N PHE A 406 14.36 -7.88 -12.77
CA PHE A 406 15.09 -6.74 -12.22
C PHE A 406 16.46 -6.51 -12.89
N ALA A 407 16.91 -7.41 -13.77
CA ALA A 407 18.20 -7.29 -14.45
C ALA A 407 18.24 -6.13 -15.46
N SER A 408 17.06 -5.71 -15.96
CA SER A 408 16.93 -4.54 -16.84
C SER A 408 16.83 -3.23 -16.08
N TRP A 409 16.67 -3.27 -14.75
CA TRP A 409 16.51 -2.07 -13.95
C TRP A 409 17.87 -1.39 -13.75
N LYS A 410 17.89 -0.06 -13.87
CA LYS A 410 19.10 0.75 -13.64
C LYS A 410 19.35 0.99 -12.14
N ILE A 411 19.19 -0.03 -11.31
CA ILE A 411 19.45 0.00 -9.87
C ILE A 411 20.30 -1.22 -9.47
N ARG A 412 20.99 -1.12 -8.34
CA ARG A 412 21.73 -2.26 -7.78
C ARG A 412 20.76 -3.21 -7.08
N VAL A 413 20.90 -4.52 -7.31
CA VAL A 413 20.13 -5.55 -6.60
C VAL A 413 21.08 -6.31 -5.66
N GLU A 414 20.81 -6.26 -4.36
CA GLU A 414 21.57 -7.00 -3.36
C GLU A 414 20.69 -8.14 -2.82
N LEU A 415 20.99 -9.37 -3.23
CA LEU A 415 20.26 -10.56 -2.80
C LEU A 415 20.91 -11.16 -1.56
N HIS A 416 20.09 -11.48 -0.56
CA HIS A 416 20.51 -12.06 0.70
C HIS A 416 20.01 -13.51 0.77
N LEU A 417 20.96 -14.44 0.84
CA LEU A 417 20.70 -15.87 0.91
C LEU A 417 20.86 -16.35 2.35
N PRO A 418 19.78 -16.82 3.01
CA PRO A 418 19.89 -17.42 4.33
C PRO A 418 20.59 -18.78 4.19
N CYS A 419 21.75 -18.92 4.84
CA CYS A 419 22.53 -20.14 4.88
C CYS A 419 22.19 -20.95 6.14
N ARG A 420 22.05 -22.27 5.97
CA ARG A 420 21.74 -23.20 7.05
C ARG A 420 22.68 -24.40 6.95
N ASP A 421 22.97 -25.03 8.09
CA ASP A 421 23.67 -26.30 8.15
C ASP A 421 23.03 -27.34 7.19
N PRO A 422 23.80 -28.00 6.30
CA PRO A 422 23.24 -28.89 5.28
C PRO A 422 22.40 -30.04 5.84
N ILE A 423 22.84 -30.68 6.92
CA ILE A 423 22.12 -31.81 7.52
C ILE A 423 20.85 -31.33 8.21
N ASP A 424 20.96 -30.27 9.00
CA ASP A 424 19.81 -29.71 9.70
C ASP A 424 18.77 -29.15 8.72
N HIS A 425 19.20 -28.55 7.60
CA HIS A 425 18.31 -28.09 6.54
C HIS A 425 17.59 -29.25 5.85
N LEU A 426 18.32 -30.29 5.42
CA LEU A 426 17.74 -31.48 4.80
C LEU A 426 16.67 -32.13 5.69
N LEU A 427 16.98 -32.34 6.97
CA LEU A 427 16.05 -32.96 7.93
C LEU A 427 14.85 -32.06 8.24
N SER A 428 15.03 -30.72 8.21
CA SER A 428 13.92 -29.77 8.29
C SER A 428 12.97 -29.90 7.09
N ASN A 429 13.50 -30.13 5.89
CA ASN A 429 12.69 -30.38 4.71
C ASN A 429 12.00 -31.75 4.77
N CYS A 430 12.70 -32.82 5.21
CA CYS A 430 12.10 -34.14 5.43
C CYS A 430 10.89 -34.05 6.38
N ASN A 431 11.06 -33.37 7.52
CA ASN A 431 10.00 -33.19 8.53
C ASN A 431 8.77 -32.50 7.95
N TYR A 432 8.96 -31.52 7.06
CA TYR A 432 7.83 -30.87 6.38
C TYR A 432 7.17 -31.73 5.32
N ALA A 433 7.97 -32.49 4.56
CA ALA A 433 7.45 -33.49 3.63
C ALA A 433 6.81 -34.70 4.33
N ASN A 434 6.87 -34.75 5.68
CA ASN A 434 6.44 -35.88 6.49
C ASN A 434 7.14 -37.20 6.09
N VAL A 435 8.44 -37.09 5.77
CA VAL A 435 9.32 -38.19 5.38
C VAL A 435 10.29 -38.48 6.53
N ILE A 436 10.45 -39.77 6.86
CA ILE A 436 11.51 -40.24 7.76
C ILE A 436 12.70 -40.63 6.88
N PHE A 437 13.85 -39.99 7.10
CA PHE A 437 15.08 -40.26 6.36
C PHE A 437 15.68 -41.59 6.79
N ASN A 438 15.96 -42.50 5.85
CA ASN A 438 16.54 -43.81 6.14
C ASN A 438 18.07 -43.85 5.90
N CYS A 439 18.87 -43.90 6.97
CA CYS A 439 20.33 -43.92 6.87
C CYS A 439 20.93 -45.27 6.38
N GLU A 440 20.13 -46.34 6.31
CA GLU A 440 20.58 -47.66 5.83
C GLU A 440 20.23 -47.91 4.36
N GLY A 441 19.45 -47.01 3.76
CA GLY A 441 19.00 -47.11 2.37
C GLY A 441 19.97 -46.48 1.37
N ASP A 442 19.48 -46.31 0.14
CA ASP A 442 20.17 -45.51 -0.88
C ASP A 442 20.09 -44.03 -0.50
N LEU A 443 21.19 -43.51 0.05
CA LEU A 443 21.28 -42.15 0.57
C LEU A 443 20.93 -41.09 -0.48
N VAL A 444 21.28 -41.29 -1.76
CA VAL A 444 20.98 -40.30 -2.81
C VAL A 444 19.48 -40.22 -3.06
N ASN A 445 18.81 -41.38 -3.10
CA ASN A 445 17.36 -41.44 -3.22
C ASN A 445 16.68 -40.83 -1.97
N GLU A 446 17.17 -41.10 -0.76
CA GLU A 446 16.64 -40.48 0.46
C GLU A 446 16.80 -38.96 0.48
N ILE A 447 17.94 -38.43 0.02
CA ILE A 447 18.18 -36.99 -0.12
C ILE A 447 17.13 -36.38 -1.06
N SER A 448 16.94 -36.96 -2.25
CA SER A 448 16.01 -36.42 -3.25
C SER A 448 14.56 -36.37 -2.77
N ARG A 449 14.13 -37.32 -1.93
CA ARG A 449 12.80 -37.32 -1.30
C ARG A 449 12.59 -36.16 -0.32
N CYS A 450 13.67 -35.61 0.21
CA CYS A 450 13.64 -34.54 1.20
C CYS A 450 13.97 -33.17 0.61
N LEU A 451 14.69 -33.05 -0.50
CA LEU A 451 15.02 -31.74 -1.06
C LEU A 451 13.79 -31.05 -1.65
N LEU A 452 13.50 -29.84 -1.17
CA LEU A 452 12.36 -29.04 -1.58
C LEU A 452 12.83 -27.71 -2.14
N TYR A 453 12.42 -27.40 -3.36
CA TYR A 453 12.62 -26.09 -4.00
C TYR A 453 14.08 -25.60 -3.98
N MET A 454 15.03 -26.49 -4.24
CA MET A 454 16.47 -26.14 -4.30
C MET A 454 16.82 -25.26 -5.50
N ASP A 455 15.91 -25.17 -6.47
CA ASP A 455 15.97 -24.35 -7.67
C ASP A 455 15.52 -22.89 -7.47
N ARG A 456 15.30 -22.46 -6.22
CA ARG A 456 15.12 -21.04 -5.87
C ARG A 456 16.43 -20.25 -5.89
N PHE A 457 17.58 -20.92 -5.91
CA PHE A 457 18.90 -20.31 -6.02
C PHE A 457 19.73 -20.95 -7.14
N ASN A 458 20.55 -20.12 -7.79
CA ASN A 458 21.57 -20.56 -8.72
C ASN A 458 22.76 -19.59 -8.65
N ASN A 459 23.98 -20.12 -8.79
CA ASN A 459 25.20 -19.30 -8.75
C ASN A 459 25.26 -18.21 -9.84
N SER A 460 24.50 -18.35 -10.94
CA SER A 460 24.37 -17.32 -11.96
C SER A 460 23.74 -16.01 -11.46
N LEU A 461 23.07 -15.99 -10.31
CA LEU A 461 22.55 -14.75 -9.73
C LEU A 461 23.66 -13.79 -9.26
N ASN A 462 24.89 -14.27 -9.06
CA ASN A 462 25.98 -13.45 -8.53
C ASN A 462 26.82 -12.83 -9.66
N GLY A 463 26.39 -11.67 -10.19
CA GLY A 463 27.15 -10.87 -11.13
C GLY A 463 27.43 -11.53 -12.49
N SER A 464 26.60 -12.48 -12.91
CA SER A 464 26.76 -13.10 -14.24
C SER A 464 26.28 -12.19 -15.37
N ARG A 465 26.52 -12.60 -16.63
CA ARG A 465 26.07 -11.86 -17.82
C ARG A 465 24.56 -11.57 -17.82
N ASP A 466 23.77 -12.48 -17.28
CA ASP A 466 22.31 -12.34 -17.23
C ASP A 466 21.83 -11.48 -16.05
N PHE A 467 22.72 -11.21 -15.07
CA PHE A 467 22.44 -10.47 -13.84
C PHE A 467 23.58 -9.47 -13.50
N PRO A 468 23.89 -8.53 -14.41
CA PRO A 468 25.07 -7.69 -14.29
C PRO A 468 25.02 -6.70 -13.11
N ASN A 469 23.81 -6.39 -12.63
CA ASN A 469 23.56 -5.46 -11.52
C ASN A 469 23.30 -6.18 -10.17
N PHE A 470 23.52 -7.49 -10.10
CA PHE A 470 23.25 -8.29 -8.91
C PHE A 470 24.50 -8.57 -8.10
N ASN A 471 24.37 -8.49 -6.79
CA ASN A 471 25.35 -8.99 -5.83
C ASN A 471 24.62 -9.94 -4.86
N VAL A 472 25.18 -11.13 -4.63
CA VAL A 472 24.61 -12.09 -3.66
C VAL A 472 25.47 -12.12 -2.41
N LYS A 473 24.83 -11.92 -1.27
CA LYS A 473 25.41 -12.02 0.08
C LYS A 473 24.68 -13.10 0.88
N CYS A 474 25.24 -13.48 2.02
CA CYS A 474 24.63 -14.49 2.88
C CYS A 474 24.54 -14.03 4.33
N PHE A 475 23.75 -14.76 5.11
CA PHE A 475 23.74 -14.69 6.56
C PHE A 475 23.33 -16.05 7.12
N ARG A 476 23.68 -16.32 8.38
CA ARG A 476 23.25 -17.54 9.07
C ARG A 476 21.77 -17.48 9.43
N SER A 477 20.98 -18.47 9.04
CA SER A 477 19.52 -18.48 9.22
C SER A 477 19.08 -18.42 10.70
N GLU A 478 19.90 -18.97 11.59
CA GLU A 478 19.72 -18.91 13.05
C GLU A 478 19.86 -17.48 13.61
N LEU A 479 20.53 -16.58 12.90
CA LEU A 479 20.71 -15.17 13.27
C LEU A 479 19.64 -14.25 12.65
N THR A 480 18.43 -14.77 12.40
CA THR A 480 17.33 -14.01 11.77
C THR A 480 17.05 -12.68 12.49
N SER A 481 17.07 -12.64 13.83
CA SER A 481 16.85 -11.40 14.58
C SER A 481 17.94 -10.35 14.33
N LYS A 482 19.21 -10.76 14.26
CA LYS A 482 20.34 -9.88 13.91
C LYS A 482 20.27 -9.40 12.48
N TYR A 483 19.84 -10.26 11.58
CA TYR A 483 19.57 -9.87 10.20
C TYR A 483 18.45 -8.82 10.10
N ILE A 484 17.39 -8.92 10.91
CA ILE A 484 16.33 -7.90 10.97
C ILE A 484 16.88 -6.58 11.51
N GLU A 485 17.73 -6.60 12.53
CA GLU A 485 18.44 -5.40 13.02
C GLU A 485 19.29 -4.77 11.91
N TYR A 486 20.06 -5.59 11.19
CA TYR A 486 20.87 -5.18 10.04
C TYR A 486 20.01 -4.50 8.96
N MET A 487 18.89 -5.13 8.57
CA MET A 487 17.96 -4.55 7.59
C MET A 487 17.27 -3.30 8.13
N GLY A 488 17.06 -3.22 9.44
CA GLY A 488 16.41 -2.10 10.09
C GLY A 488 17.17 -0.78 10.04
N THR A 489 18.47 -0.82 9.70
CA THR A 489 19.29 0.37 9.42
C THR A 489 19.21 0.83 7.97
N ARG A 490 18.67 0.00 7.07
CA ARG A 490 18.60 0.21 5.62
C ARG A 490 17.18 0.48 5.13
N LEU A 491 16.19 -0.08 5.82
CA LEU A 491 14.78 0.02 5.48
C LEU A 491 14.12 1.16 6.26
N GLN A 492 13.16 1.83 5.61
CA GLN A 492 12.37 2.84 6.29
C GLN A 492 11.41 2.18 7.28
N ARG A 493 11.49 2.58 8.54
CA ARG A 493 10.55 2.14 9.57
C ARG A 493 9.15 2.69 9.32
N LYS A 494 8.14 1.89 9.62
CA LYS A 494 6.75 2.31 9.63
C LYS A 494 6.46 3.32 10.72
N ARG A 495 5.40 4.10 10.48
CA ARG A 495 4.79 4.97 11.49
C ARG A 495 4.22 4.16 12.66
N PHE A 496 3.58 3.03 12.35
CA PHE A 496 3.01 2.12 13.33
C PHE A 496 3.76 0.79 13.27
N GLN A 497 4.29 0.36 14.41
CA GLN A 497 5.05 -0.88 14.55
C GLN A 497 4.27 -1.87 15.41
N SER A 498 4.57 -3.15 15.21
CA SER A 498 3.89 -4.20 15.94
C SER A 498 4.74 -5.48 16.01
N THR A 499 4.37 -6.36 16.94
CA THR A 499 5.05 -7.64 17.14
C THR A 499 4.55 -8.72 16.18
N TYR A 500 5.46 -9.50 15.61
CA TYR A 500 5.09 -10.62 14.75
C TYR A 500 4.44 -11.75 15.56
N ALA A 501 3.27 -12.25 15.14
CA ALA A 501 2.70 -13.46 15.74
C ALA A 501 3.19 -14.69 14.98
N PHE A 502 4.19 -15.37 15.55
CA PHE A 502 4.80 -16.55 14.95
C PHE A 502 3.80 -17.68 14.70
N ARG A 503 3.91 -18.30 13.52
CA ARG A 503 3.10 -19.46 13.13
C ARG A 503 4.03 -20.63 12.77
N PRO A 504 4.09 -21.68 13.61
CA PRO A 504 4.89 -22.84 13.26
C PRO A 504 4.30 -23.53 12.02
N THR A 505 5.11 -23.67 10.98
CA THR A 505 4.73 -24.39 9.74
C THR A 505 5.11 -25.87 9.78
N ASN A 506 5.85 -26.29 10.80
CA ASN A 506 6.42 -27.62 10.96
C ASN A 506 6.11 -28.17 12.35
N LYS A 507 6.05 -29.50 12.45
CA LYS A 507 6.14 -30.19 13.75
C LYS A 507 7.51 -29.97 14.36
N ALA A 508 7.59 -29.95 15.69
CA ALA A 508 8.86 -29.91 16.39
C ALA A 508 9.70 -31.16 16.03
N ARG A 509 10.97 -30.94 15.70
CA ARG A 509 11.92 -32.02 15.40
C ARG A 509 12.55 -32.54 16.69
N ASN A 510 12.88 -33.82 16.71
CA ASN A 510 13.65 -34.41 17.79
C ASN A 510 14.94 -35.00 17.23
N LYS A 511 16.03 -34.20 17.31
CA LYS A 511 17.34 -34.57 16.77
C LYS A 511 17.89 -35.87 17.35
N ARG A 512 17.49 -36.25 18.58
CA ARG A 512 17.91 -37.50 19.22
C ARG A 512 17.46 -38.75 18.46
N TYR A 513 16.34 -38.68 17.73
CA TYR A 513 15.77 -39.82 17.01
C TYR A 513 16.02 -39.77 15.50
N GLU A 514 16.70 -38.74 15.01
CA GLU A 514 17.04 -38.59 13.59
C GLU A 514 18.37 -39.33 13.32
N CYS A 515 18.33 -40.33 12.42
CA CYS A 515 19.45 -41.28 12.25
C CYS A 515 20.77 -40.64 11.81
N LEU A 516 20.75 -39.52 11.09
CA LEU A 516 21.97 -38.84 10.61
C LEU A 516 22.80 -38.26 11.77
N TRP A 517 22.20 -37.91 12.90
CA TRP A 517 22.97 -37.47 14.08
C TRP A 517 23.59 -38.63 14.86
N GLN A 518 23.18 -39.87 14.57
CA GLN A 518 23.69 -41.08 15.24
C GLN A 518 24.65 -41.89 14.35
N ASN A 519 24.69 -41.61 13.04
CA ASN A 519 25.51 -42.33 12.06
C ASN A 519 26.43 -41.36 11.31
N GLU A 520 27.65 -41.20 11.82
CA GLU A 520 28.65 -40.25 11.28
C GLU A 520 29.05 -40.58 9.83
N SER A 521 29.09 -41.86 9.46
CA SER A 521 29.45 -42.26 8.09
C SER A 521 28.38 -41.85 7.09
N ALA A 522 27.10 -42.08 7.41
CA ALA A 522 25.99 -41.65 6.57
C ALA A 522 25.90 -40.12 6.51
N LYS A 523 26.07 -39.44 7.65
CA LYS A 523 26.11 -37.98 7.76
C LYS A 523 27.15 -37.37 6.82
N LEU A 524 28.39 -37.84 6.87
CA LEU A 524 29.47 -37.33 6.02
C LEU A 524 29.20 -37.54 4.53
N GLN A 525 28.64 -38.70 4.15
CA GLN A 525 28.26 -38.97 2.76
C GLN A 525 27.16 -38.01 2.28
N VAL A 526 26.14 -37.78 3.10
CA VAL A 526 25.05 -36.84 2.81
C VAL A 526 25.59 -35.42 2.73
N GLU A 527 26.42 -34.98 3.67
CA GLU A 527 27.05 -33.66 3.64
C GLU A 527 27.85 -33.44 2.36
N ASN A 528 28.70 -34.39 1.98
CA ASN A 528 29.50 -34.29 0.76
C ASN A 528 28.63 -34.19 -0.48
N TYR A 529 27.53 -34.95 -0.55
CA TYR A 529 26.57 -34.83 -1.65
C TYR A 529 25.91 -33.45 -1.69
N LEU A 530 25.43 -32.95 -0.55
CA LEU A 530 24.77 -31.65 -0.47
C LEU A 530 25.71 -30.49 -0.85
N LYS A 531 26.99 -30.57 -0.48
CA LYS A 531 28.01 -29.54 -0.81
C LYS A 531 28.20 -29.31 -2.31
N GLU A 532 27.82 -30.26 -3.16
CA GLU A 532 27.87 -30.11 -4.62
C GLU A 532 26.69 -29.31 -5.20
N LEU A 533 25.62 -29.10 -4.43
CA LEU A 533 24.49 -28.27 -4.86
C LEU A 533 24.84 -26.79 -4.74
N ASP A 534 24.42 -25.99 -5.73
CA ASP A 534 24.76 -24.55 -5.83
C ASP A 534 24.53 -23.77 -4.53
N TYR A 535 23.39 -23.99 -3.86
CA TYR A 535 23.04 -23.34 -2.59
C TYR A 535 24.09 -23.58 -1.50
N TYR A 536 24.41 -24.85 -1.20
CA TYR A 536 25.35 -25.18 -0.13
C TYR A 536 26.79 -24.82 -0.53
N LYS A 537 27.13 -25.00 -1.81
CA LYS A 537 28.43 -24.59 -2.36
C LYS A 537 28.68 -23.09 -2.17
N PHE A 538 27.67 -22.26 -2.45
CA PHE A 538 27.73 -20.83 -2.21
C PHE A 538 27.83 -20.52 -0.72
N CYS A 539 26.96 -21.09 0.10
CA CYS A 539 26.94 -20.86 1.54
C CYS A 539 28.27 -21.18 2.23
N ASN A 540 28.91 -22.29 1.88
CA ASN A 540 30.22 -22.66 2.43
C ASN A 540 31.33 -21.68 2.07
N LYS A 541 31.22 -21.01 0.92
CA LYS A 541 32.20 -19.99 0.50
C LYS A 541 31.89 -18.63 1.13
N CYS A 542 30.61 -18.33 1.32
CA CYS A 542 30.15 -17.01 1.71
C CYS A 542 30.20 -16.78 3.22
N ILE A 543 29.83 -17.77 4.04
CA ILE A 543 29.91 -17.67 5.50
C ILE A 543 31.35 -17.40 5.94
N ASP A 544 31.53 -16.48 6.87
CA ASP A 544 32.83 -15.97 7.36
C ASP A 544 33.68 -15.25 6.29
N SER A 545 33.08 -14.88 5.15
CA SER A 545 33.69 -14.03 4.12
C SER A 545 33.20 -12.57 4.24
N PRO A 546 33.77 -11.61 3.48
CA PRO A 546 33.24 -10.25 3.41
C PRO A 546 31.79 -10.13 2.91
N ASP A 547 31.26 -11.18 2.27
CA ASP A 547 29.87 -11.26 1.81
C ASP A 547 28.93 -11.88 2.87
N ASP A 548 29.44 -12.31 4.02
CA ASP A 548 28.63 -12.65 5.19
C ASP A 548 28.22 -11.37 5.92
N LEU A 549 26.91 -11.10 5.90
CA LEU A 549 26.32 -9.88 6.42
C LEU A 549 26.51 -9.71 7.93
N LEU A 550 26.76 -10.80 8.65
CA LEU A 550 26.81 -10.86 10.12
C LEU A 550 28.11 -11.46 10.64
N ALA A 551 29.19 -11.40 9.86
CA ALA A 551 30.48 -12.01 10.21
C ALA A 551 31.02 -11.57 11.60
N ASP A 552 30.83 -10.29 11.96
CA ASP A 552 31.36 -9.73 13.20
C ASP A 552 30.60 -10.22 14.46
N ASP A 553 29.31 -10.59 14.32
CA ASP A 553 28.44 -10.95 15.45
C ASP A 553 28.74 -12.34 16.03
N VAL A 554 29.35 -13.24 15.25
CA VAL A 554 29.67 -14.62 15.68
C VAL A 554 30.86 -14.65 16.66
N SER A 555 31.72 -13.63 16.63
CA SER A 555 32.93 -13.58 17.44
C SER A 555 32.69 -13.32 18.94
N LEU A 556 31.48 -12.91 19.33
CA LEU A 556 31.17 -12.49 20.70
C LEU A 556 30.39 -13.53 21.53
N GLU A 557 29.78 -14.54 20.89
CA GLU A 557 28.97 -15.57 21.60
C GLU A 557 29.71 -16.90 21.82
N GLY A 558 31.04 -16.94 21.63
CA GLY A 558 31.90 -18.11 21.91
C GLY A 558 32.03 -18.50 23.40
N GLY A 559 31.01 -18.23 24.22
CA GLY A 559 30.84 -18.76 25.56
C GLY A 559 29.95 -19.99 25.55
N ASP A 560 30.57 -21.16 25.39
CA ASP A 560 30.10 -22.49 25.83
C ASP A 560 28.60 -22.81 25.66
N TYR A 561 28.17 -23.06 24.41
CA TYR A 561 26.92 -23.77 24.13
C TYR A 561 27.23 -25.25 23.83
N SER A 562 27.49 -26.02 24.89
CA SER A 562 27.53 -27.48 24.86
C SER A 562 26.46 -28.07 25.79
N GLU A 563 25.20 -28.11 25.34
CA GLU A 563 24.17 -29.01 25.89
C GLU A 563 23.18 -29.51 24.82
#